data_AF-A0A8J7GAY3-F1
#
_entry.id   AF-A0A8J7GAY3-F1
#
_cell.length_a   1.000
_cell.length_b   1.000
_cell.length_c   1.000
_cell.angle_alpha   90.00
_cell.angle_beta   90.00
_cell.angle_gamma   90.00
#
_symmetry.space_group_name_H-M   'P 1'
#
loop_
_entity.id
_entity.type
_entity.pdbx_description
1 polymer ?
#
loop_
_entity_poly.entity_id
_entity_poly.type
_entity_poly.pdbx_seq_one_letter_code
_entity_poly.pdbx_strand_id
1 'polypeptide(L)'
;MYDYIKGKITEVHPEYVTLECRDIGYKLQTPNPFAFHVDEEMIKVYTHLHVRDDVHSLIGFQSIRQRQLFEKLITVSGIGPKGALAILANGIPQQVAEAIEREDEKFLVQFPGVGKKTARQMILDLKGKLDHLFGDLFEPNEAPSLASNDALEEAMLALQALGYSERELKRIETTLQQQEMTTEAYMKEALRLLVKQS
;
A
#
# COMPACT_ATOMS: atom_id res chain seq x y z
N MET A 1 11.26 8.89 5.06
CA MET A 1 11.35 9.81 6.21
C MET A 1 10.01 9.96 6.91
N TYR A 2 8.94 10.37 6.22
CA TYR A 2 7.58 10.42 6.80
C TYR A 2 6.73 9.27 6.29
N ASP A 3 6.34 8.37 7.19
CA ASP A 3 5.47 7.22 6.87
C ASP A 3 3.99 7.63 6.96
N TYR A 4 3.61 8.39 7.99
CA TYR A 4 2.29 8.98 8.13
C TYR A 4 2.38 10.24 9.00
N ILE A 5 1.34 11.07 8.94
CA ILE A 5 1.15 12.21 9.84
C ILE A 5 -0.25 12.12 10.44
N LYS A 6 -0.37 12.38 11.75
CA LYS A 6 -1.65 12.50 12.45
C LYS A 6 -1.92 13.97 12.73
N GLY A 7 -3.08 14.46 12.32
CA GLY A 7 -3.42 15.87 12.43
C GLY A 7 -4.83 16.16 11.95
N LYS A 8 -5.16 17.44 11.81
CA LYS A 8 -6.48 17.91 11.35
C LYS A 8 -6.36 18.50 9.95
N ILE A 9 -7.39 18.36 9.13
CA ILE A 9 -7.42 19.04 7.83
C ILE A 9 -7.92 20.47 8.05
N THR A 10 -7.09 21.45 7.74
CA THR A 10 -7.42 22.88 7.91
C THR A 10 -7.84 23.54 6.60
N GLU A 11 -7.34 23.04 5.46
CA GLU A 11 -7.69 23.55 4.13
C GLU A 11 -7.80 22.41 3.11
N VAL A 12 -8.75 22.55 2.19
CA VAL A 12 -8.90 21.67 1.01
C VAL A 12 -8.86 22.53 -0.25
N HIS A 13 -7.87 22.29 -1.10
CA HIS A 13 -7.68 22.95 -2.39
C HIS A 13 -7.84 21.94 -3.54
N PRO A 14 -8.06 22.38 -4.78
CA PRO A 14 -8.21 21.47 -5.91
C PRO A 14 -7.02 20.54 -6.18
N GLU A 15 -5.81 20.92 -5.76
CA GLU A 15 -4.58 20.16 -6.01
C GLU A 15 -3.92 19.55 -4.76
N TYR A 16 -4.32 20.00 -3.57
CA TYR A 16 -3.70 19.60 -2.31
C TYR A 16 -4.61 19.83 -1.12
N VAL A 17 -4.26 19.24 0.01
CA VAL A 17 -4.87 19.52 1.32
C VAL A 17 -3.79 20.00 2.29
N THR A 18 -4.18 20.84 3.24
CA THR A 18 -3.30 21.24 4.36
C THR A 18 -3.70 20.44 5.58
N LEU A 19 -2.76 19.63 6.08
CA LEU A 19 -2.91 18.90 7.34
C LEU A 19 -2.08 19.60 8.42
N GLU A 20 -2.72 20.04 9.49
CA GLU A 20 -2.04 20.66 10.62
C GLU A 20 -1.71 19.62 11.69
N CYS A 21 -0.46 19.57 12.12
CA CYS A 21 0.00 18.77 13.26
C CYS A 21 0.88 19.64 14.16
N ARG A 22 0.43 19.91 15.39
CA ARG A 22 1.14 20.76 16.37
C ARG A 22 1.54 22.12 15.80
N ASP A 23 0.55 22.85 15.28
CA ASP A 23 0.70 24.19 14.70
C ASP A 23 1.60 24.28 13.45
N ILE A 24 1.91 23.13 12.83
CA ILE A 24 2.64 23.05 11.56
C ILE A 24 1.71 22.53 10.47
N GLY A 25 1.50 23.33 9.43
CA GLY A 25 0.72 22.97 8.24
C GLY A 25 1.56 22.22 7.20
N TYR A 26 1.21 20.97 6.96
CA TYR A 26 1.79 20.12 5.92
C TYR A 26 0.95 20.19 4.66
N LYS A 27 1.55 20.67 3.56
CA LYS A 27 0.92 20.64 2.23
C LYS A 27 1.04 19.24 1.65
N LEU A 28 -0.09 18.55 1.50
CA LEU A 28 -0.18 17.19 0.97
C LEU A 28 -0.85 17.18 -0.40
N GLN A 29 -0.12 16.77 -1.43
CA GLN A 29 -0.74 16.41 -2.72
C GLN A 29 -1.46 15.07 -2.54
N THR A 30 -2.66 14.91 -3.06
CA THR A 30 -3.42 13.65 -2.88
C THR A 30 -4.10 13.26 -4.19
N PRO A 31 -4.47 11.99 -4.39
CA PRO A 31 -5.20 11.58 -5.59
C PRO A 31 -6.55 12.30 -5.73
N ASN A 32 -7.24 12.49 -4.61
CA ASN A 32 -8.52 13.21 -4.55
C ASN A 32 -8.55 14.10 -3.29
N PRO A 33 -8.24 15.40 -3.40
CA PRO A 33 -8.30 16.33 -2.28
C PRO A 33 -9.68 16.42 -1.64
N PHE A 34 -10.75 16.31 -2.43
CA PHE A 34 -12.14 16.37 -1.95
C PHE A 34 -12.59 15.12 -1.20
N ALA A 35 -11.76 14.06 -1.15
CA ALA A 35 -12.00 12.94 -0.25
C ALA A 35 -11.73 13.31 1.21
N PHE A 36 -11.02 14.41 1.46
CA PHE A 36 -10.79 14.99 2.77
C PHE A 36 -11.80 16.11 3.04
N HIS A 37 -12.13 16.29 4.32
CA HIS A 37 -13.05 17.32 4.76
C HIS A 37 -12.37 18.16 5.84
N VAL A 38 -12.61 19.46 5.84
CA VAL A 38 -12.18 20.34 6.93
C VAL A 38 -13.04 20.00 8.13
N ASP A 39 -12.41 19.47 9.17
CA ASP A 39 -13.06 19.04 10.40
C ASP A 39 -12.09 19.20 11.59
N GLU A 40 -12.63 19.28 12.79
CA GLU A 40 -11.86 19.29 14.03
C GLU A 40 -11.35 17.90 14.43
N GLU A 41 -11.74 16.85 13.69
CA GLU A 41 -11.32 15.47 13.91
C GLU A 41 -9.85 15.23 13.55
N MET A 42 -9.17 14.46 14.40
CA MET A 42 -7.80 14.02 14.15
C MET A 42 -7.79 12.80 13.23
N ILE A 43 -7.19 12.93 12.06
CA ILE A 43 -7.05 11.85 11.08
C ILE A 43 -5.60 11.39 10.95
N LYS A 44 -5.40 10.13 10.54
CA LYS A 44 -4.09 9.60 10.14
C LYS A 44 -4.00 9.59 8.62
N VAL A 45 -3.04 10.32 8.06
CA VAL A 45 -2.77 10.34 6.61
C VAL A 45 -1.46 9.65 6.34
N TYR A 46 -1.48 8.61 5.50
CA TYR A 46 -0.26 7.93 5.05
C TYR A 46 0.46 8.81 4.05
N THR A 47 1.78 8.91 4.17
CA THR A 47 2.55 9.84 3.35
C THR A 47 3.63 9.15 2.54
N HIS A 48 3.90 9.70 1.35
CA HIS A 48 5.10 9.41 0.57
C HIS A 48 5.84 10.72 0.32
N LEU A 49 7.08 10.81 0.80
CA LEU A 49 7.96 11.96 0.55
C LEU A 49 8.73 11.72 -0.75
N HIS A 50 8.38 12.49 -1.79
CA HIS A 50 9.08 12.49 -3.06
C HIS A 50 10.14 13.60 -3.07
N VAL A 51 11.41 13.20 -3.18
CA VAL A 51 12.55 14.11 -3.23
C VAL A 51 13.28 13.93 -4.56
N ARG A 52 13.40 15.02 -5.31
CA ARG A 52 14.28 15.17 -6.49
C ARG A 52 15.07 16.48 -6.34
N ASP A 53 16.09 16.67 -7.17
CA ASP A 53 17.10 17.74 -7.05
C ASP A 53 16.51 19.16 -6.83
N ASP A 54 15.29 19.43 -7.29
CA ASP A 54 14.58 20.70 -7.18
C ASP A 54 13.15 20.61 -6.63
N VAL A 55 12.67 19.42 -6.27
CA VAL A 55 11.28 19.19 -5.84
C VAL A 55 11.21 18.39 -4.55
N HIS A 56 10.59 19.00 -3.54
CA HIS A 56 10.14 18.34 -2.31
C HIS A 56 8.61 18.29 -2.31
N SER A 57 8.05 17.14 -2.65
CA SER A 57 6.61 16.90 -2.64
C SER A 57 6.24 15.89 -1.56
N LEU A 58 5.32 16.27 -0.68
CA LEU A 58 4.71 15.34 0.25
C LEU A 58 3.34 14.92 -0.29
N ILE A 59 3.16 13.62 -0.46
CA ILE A 59 1.96 13.05 -1.05
C ILE A 59 1.19 12.30 0.05
N GLY A 60 -0.11 12.54 0.17
CA GLY A 60 -0.97 11.99 1.20
C GLY A 60 -2.01 11.00 0.68
N PHE A 61 -2.28 9.95 1.45
CA PHE A 61 -3.22 8.88 1.13
C PHE A 61 -4.10 8.53 2.33
N GLN A 62 -5.36 8.19 2.08
CA GLN A 62 -6.31 7.80 3.11
C GLN A 62 -6.07 6.38 3.61
N SER A 63 -5.47 5.53 2.77
CA SER A 63 -5.15 4.15 3.12
C SER A 63 -3.71 3.78 2.78
N ILE A 64 -3.19 2.80 3.50
CA ILE A 64 -1.86 2.24 3.24
C ILE A 64 -1.79 1.59 1.84
N ARG A 65 -2.87 0.93 1.40
CA ARG A 65 -2.98 0.29 0.08
C ARG A 65 -2.82 1.30 -1.05
N GLN A 66 -3.44 2.49 -0.93
CA GLN A 66 -3.25 3.57 -1.89
C GLN A 66 -1.79 4.02 -1.98
N ARG A 67 -1.12 4.20 -0.83
CA ARG A 67 0.29 4.58 -0.79
C ARG A 67 1.18 3.50 -1.42
N GLN A 68 0.95 2.23 -1.08
CA GLN A 68 1.74 1.13 -1.61
C GLN A 68 1.57 1.00 -3.12
N LEU A 69 0.34 1.11 -3.64
CA LEU A 69 0.11 1.11 -5.08
C LEU A 69 0.78 2.31 -5.75
N PHE A 70 0.68 3.51 -5.17
CA PHE A 70 1.40 4.69 -5.65
C PHE A 70 2.91 4.43 -5.77
N GLU A 71 3.52 3.88 -4.73
CA GLU A 71 4.95 3.58 -4.68
C GLU A 71 5.36 2.59 -5.76
N LYS A 72 4.53 1.58 -6.06
CA LYS A 72 4.75 0.67 -7.17
C LYS A 72 4.63 1.38 -8.51
N LEU A 73 3.57 2.15 -8.72
CA LEU A 73 3.30 2.87 -9.96
C LEU A 73 4.45 3.81 -10.37
N ILE A 74 5.03 4.55 -9.42
CA ILE A 74 6.14 5.48 -9.73
C ILE A 74 7.46 4.79 -10.05
N THR A 75 7.57 3.46 -9.89
CA THR A 75 8.75 2.71 -10.35
C THR A 75 8.68 2.36 -11.84
N VAL A 76 7.48 2.40 -12.44
CA VAL A 76 7.27 2.09 -13.85
C VAL A 76 7.83 3.20 -14.73
N SER A 77 8.67 2.83 -15.69
CA SER A 77 9.25 3.81 -16.62
C SER A 77 8.17 4.54 -17.41
N GLY A 78 8.13 5.87 -17.28
CA GLY A 78 7.13 6.74 -17.91
C GLY A 78 5.97 7.12 -17.00
N ILE A 79 5.93 6.64 -15.75
CA ILE A 79 4.97 7.06 -14.73
C ILE A 79 5.69 7.87 -13.65
N GLY A 80 5.40 9.17 -13.62
CA GLY A 80 5.83 10.05 -12.53
C GLY A 80 4.75 10.22 -11.45
N PRO A 81 5.04 10.96 -10.37
CA PRO A 81 4.09 11.21 -9.28
C PRO A 81 2.74 11.73 -9.75
N LYS A 82 2.71 12.69 -10.69
CA LYS A 82 1.45 13.22 -11.23
C LYS A 82 0.63 12.16 -11.99
N GLY A 83 1.28 11.30 -12.75
CA GLY A 83 0.62 10.21 -13.48
C GLY A 83 0.05 9.15 -12.52
N ALA A 84 0.84 8.75 -11.52
CA ALA A 84 0.38 7.82 -10.48
C ALA A 84 -0.80 8.38 -9.67
N LEU A 85 -0.76 9.68 -9.32
CA LEU A 85 -1.90 10.37 -8.69
C LEU A 85 -3.15 10.35 -9.58
N ALA A 86 -3.00 10.62 -10.89
CA ALA A 86 -4.12 10.59 -11.83
C ALA A 86 -4.76 9.20 -11.96
N ILE A 87 -3.93 8.14 -11.98
CA ILE A 87 -4.41 6.74 -11.97
C ILE A 87 -5.22 6.47 -10.70
N LEU A 88 -4.70 6.86 -9.53
CA LEU A 88 -5.37 6.65 -8.23
C LEU A 88 -6.59 7.54 -8.02
N ALA A 89 -6.69 8.67 -8.72
CA ALA A 89 -7.84 9.58 -8.65
C ALA A 89 -9.05 9.02 -9.40
N ASN A 90 -8.80 8.36 -10.53
CA ASN A 90 -9.84 7.83 -11.43
C ASN A 90 -10.12 6.34 -11.20
N GLY A 91 -9.15 5.61 -10.65
CA GLY A 91 -9.24 4.18 -10.41
C GLY A 91 -9.44 3.87 -8.95
N ILE A 92 -10.28 2.87 -8.66
CA ILE A 92 -10.24 2.18 -7.39
C ILE A 92 -8.91 1.39 -7.37
N PRO A 93 -8.05 1.53 -6.33
CA PRO A 93 -6.73 0.88 -6.29
C PRO A 93 -6.76 -0.62 -6.66
N GLN A 94 -7.80 -1.30 -6.20
CA GLN A 94 -8.09 -2.70 -6.51
C GLN A 94 -8.28 -2.95 -8.01
N GLN A 95 -9.10 -2.15 -8.68
CA GLN A 95 -9.36 -2.30 -10.13
C GLN A 95 -8.09 -2.07 -10.96
N VAL A 96 -7.24 -1.13 -10.54
CA VAL A 96 -5.95 -0.89 -11.21
C VAL A 96 -5.04 -2.12 -11.06
N ALA A 97 -4.97 -2.69 -9.86
CA ALA A 97 -4.18 -3.89 -9.61
C ALA A 97 -4.72 -5.10 -10.39
N GLU A 98 -6.04 -5.34 -10.36
CA GLU A 98 -6.68 -6.41 -11.13
C GLU A 98 -6.44 -6.26 -12.63
N ALA A 99 -6.51 -5.05 -13.17
CA ALA A 99 -6.24 -4.81 -14.58
C ALA A 99 -4.79 -5.11 -14.96
N ILE A 100 -3.84 -4.85 -14.05
CA ILE A 100 -2.43 -5.23 -14.24
C ILE A 100 -2.28 -6.76 -14.24
N GLU A 101 -2.87 -7.45 -13.26
CA GLU A 101 -2.75 -8.92 -13.14
C GLU A 101 -3.41 -9.66 -14.32
N ARG A 102 -4.57 -9.16 -14.77
CA ARG A 102 -5.32 -9.69 -15.93
C ARG A 102 -4.81 -9.21 -17.28
N GLU A 103 -3.74 -8.42 -17.31
CA GLU A 103 -3.18 -7.83 -18.53
C GLU A 103 -4.19 -7.01 -19.35
N ASP A 104 -5.14 -6.35 -18.68
CA ASP A 104 -6.18 -5.53 -19.33
C ASP A 104 -5.60 -4.17 -19.77
N GLU A 105 -4.80 -4.19 -20.85
CA GLU A 105 -4.23 -2.99 -21.48
C GLU A 105 -5.33 -1.98 -21.84
N LYS A 106 -6.52 -2.45 -22.26
CA LYS A 106 -7.60 -1.57 -22.72
C LYS A 106 -8.14 -0.71 -21.59
N PHE A 107 -8.27 -1.27 -20.40
CA PHE A 107 -8.64 -0.53 -19.20
C PHE A 107 -7.55 0.48 -18.80
N LEU A 108 -6.29 0.02 -18.75
CA LEU A 108 -5.18 0.86 -18.30
C LEU A 108 -4.94 2.10 -19.20
N VAL A 109 -5.16 1.99 -20.50
CA VAL A 109 -5.00 3.12 -21.45
C VAL A 109 -6.08 4.19 -21.28
N GLN A 110 -7.16 3.94 -20.53
CA GLN A 110 -8.19 4.95 -20.25
C GLN A 110 -7.71 6.00 -19.25
N PHE A 111 -6.67 5.71 -18.46
CA PHE A 111 -6.16 6.66 -17.47
C PHE A 111 -5.42 7.82 -18.14
N PRO A 112 -5.67 9.08 -17.72
CA PRO A 112 -4.97 10.24 -18.26
C PRO A 112 -3.44 10.11 -18.16
N GLY A 113 -2.75 10.26 -19.29
CA GLY A 113 -1.29 10.15 -19.36
C GLY A 113 -0.76 8.71 -19.50
N VAL A 114 -1.63 7.69 -19.55
CA VAL A 114 -1.25 6.30 -19.80
C VAL A 114 -1.51 5.93 -21.26
N GLY A 115 -0.45 5.88 -22.07
CA GLY A 115 -0.52 5.36 -23.44
C GLY A 115 -0.31 3.86 -23.52
N LYS A 116 -0.53 3.25 -24.69
CA LYS A 116 -0.33 1.79 -24.91
C LYS A 116 1.04 1.28 -24.47
N LYS A 117 2.11 2.04 -24.76
CA LYS A 117 3.47 1.69 -24.34
C LYS A 117 3.60 1.66 -22.82
N THR A 118 3.08 2.68 -22.15
CA THR A 118 3.10 2.80 -20.69
C THR A 118 2.24 1.72 -20.04
N ALA A 119 1.03 1.44 -20.55
CA ALA A 119 0.17 0.38 -20.04
C ALA A 119 0.84 -1.00 -20.12
N ARG A 120 1.50 -1.32 -21.24
CA ARG A 120 2.29 -2.56 -21.36
C ARG A 120 3.45 -2.60 -20.38
N GLN A 121 4.12 -1.47 -20.17
CA GLN A 121 5.21 -1.36 -19.21
C GLN A 121 4.71 -1.58 -17.77
N MET A 122 3.53 -1.04 -17.43
CA MET A 122 2.89 -1.29 -16.13
C MET A 122 2.63 -2.77 -15.91
N ILE A 123 2.04 -3.45 -16.91
CA ILE A 123 1.76 -4.89 -16.84
C ILE A 123 3.07 -5.66 -16.65
N LEU A 124 4.09 -5.39 -17.47
CA LEU A 124 5.38 -6.07 -17.40
C LEU A 124 6.07 -5.88 -16.03
N ASP A 125 6.07 -4.65 -15.53
CA ASP A 125 6.84 -4.30 -14.34
C ASP A 125 6.14 -4.69 -13.04
N LEU A 126 4.80 -4.72 -13.01
CA LEU A 126 4.01 -4.84 -11.79
C LEU A 126 3.23 -6.14 -11.64
N LYS A 127 2.96 -6.88 -12.73
CA LYS A 127 2.25 -8.16 -12.66
C LYS A 127 2.95 -9.14 -11.72
N GLY A 128 2.18 -9.81 -10.86
CA GLY A 128 2.66 -10.73 -9.83
C GLY A 128 3.43 -10.05 -8.69
N LYS A 129 3.43 -8.70 -8.62
CA LYS A 129 4.06 -7.93 -7.55
C LYS A 129 3.04 -7.13 -6.73
N LEU A 130 1.75 -7.28 -7.06
CA LEU A 130 0.64 -6.61 -6.37
C LEU A 130 -0.18 -7.59 -5.52
N ASP A 131 0.08 -8.89 -5.60
CA ASP A 131 -0.67 -9.94 -4.89
C ASP A 131 -0.71 -9.70 -3.38
N HIS A 132 0.40 -9.35 -2.74
CA HIS A 132 0.41 -9.06 -1.29
C HIS A 132 -0.32 -7.77 -0.90
N LEU A 133 -0.63 -6.88 -1.85
CA LEU A 133 -1.34 -5.62 -1.58
C LEU A 133 -2.86 -5.80 -1.56
N PHE A 134 -3.35 -6.84 -2.24
CA PHE A 134 -4.77 -7.11 -2.47
C PHE A 134 -5.13 -8.61 -2.33
N GLY A 135 -4.26 -9.39 -1.67
CA GLY A 135 -4.21 -10.86 -1.68
C GLY A 135 -5.48 -11.58 -1.25
N ASP A 136 -6.25 -10.97 -0.36
CA ASP A 136 -7.53 -11.53 0.10
C ASP A 136 -8.65 -11.51 -0.95
N LEU A 137 -8.44 -10.85 -2.10
CA LEU A 137 -9.49 -10.59 -3.10
C LEU A 137 -9.25 -11.28 -4.44
N PHE A 138 -8.07 -11.87 -4.65
CA PHE A 138 -7.80 -12.63 -5.88
C PHE A 138 -8.36 -14.07 -5.84
N GLU A 139 -8.84 -14.51 -4.67
CA GLU A 139 -9.70 -15.68 -4.53
C GLU A 139 -11.17 -15.27 -4.76
N PRO A 140 -11.92 -15.97 -5.62
CA PRO A 140 -13.33 -15.67 -5.84
C PRO A 140 -14.17 -16.10 -4.62
N ASN A 141 -14.69 -15.12 -3.88
CA ASN A 141 -15.76 -15.21 -2.87
C ASN A 141 -15.55 -16.21 -1.72
N GLU A 142 -15.40 -15.70 -0.50
CA GLU A 142 -16.21 -16.12 0.64
C GLU A 142 -16.32 -14.98 1.67
N ALA A 143 -17.46 -14.94 2.37
CA ALA A 143 -17.87 -13.89 3.30
C ALA A 143 -16.83 -13.63 4.42
N PRO A 144 -16.86 -12.45 5.08
CA PRO A 144 -15.89 -12.14 6.14
C PRO A 144 -16.10 -13.08 7.31
N SER A 145 -15.20 -14.06 7.47
CA SER A 145 -15.05 -14.81 8.71
C SER A 145 -14.09 -14.05 9.63
N LEU A 146 -14.53 -13.89 10.87
CA LEU A 146 -13.92 -13.06 11.89
C LEU A 146 -12.57 -13.63 12.40
N ALA A 147 -11.57 -12.75 12.45
CA ALA A 147 -10.65 -12.56 13.58
C ALA A 147 -9.58 -13.63 13.95
N SER A 148 -9.07 -14.44 13.02
CA SER A 148 -7.99 -15.40 13.35
C SER A 148 -6.67 -15.32 12.56
N ASN A 149 -6.57 -14.55 11.47
CA ASN A 149 -5.34 -14.57 10.63
C ASN A 149 -4.43 -13.32 10.68
N ASP A 150 -4.90 -12.15 11.13
CA ASP A 150 -4.10 -10.92 11.10
C ASP A 150 -2.81 -11.00 11.94
N ALA A 151 -2.89 -11.63 13.12
CA ALA A 151 -1.77 -11.71 14.06
C ALA A 151 -0.65 -12.66 13.59
N LEU A 152 -1.02 -13.72 12.87
CA LEU A 152 -0.07 -14.66 12.28
C LEU A 152 0.63 -14.01 11.09
N GLU A 153 -0.13 -13.37 10.20
CA GLU A 153 0.42 -12.71 9.01
C GLU A 153 1.40 -11.59 9.39
N GLU A 154 1.05 -10.78 10.41
CA GLU A 154 1.92 -9.74 10.95
C GLU A 154 3.25 -10.33 11.50
N ALA A 155 3.19 -11.46 12.21
CA ALA A 155 4.37 -12.13 12.73
C ALA A 155 5.26 -12.68 11.60
N MET A 156 4.67 -13.23 10.54
CA MET A 156 5.38 -13.76 9.38
C MET A 156 6.11 -12.67 8.59
N LEU A 157 5.45 -11.52 8.38
CA LEU A 157 6.06 -10.35 7.76
C LEU A 157 7.22 -9.80 8.59
N ALA A 158 7.08 -9.76 9.92
CA ALA A 158 8.15 -9.34 10.82
C ALA A 158 9.38 -10.26 10.74
N LEU A 159 9.17 -11.59 10.69
CA LEU A 159 10.26 -12.55 10.55
C LEU A 159 10.94 -12.46 9.18
N GLN A 160 10.19 -12.21 8.11
CA GLN A 160 10.76 -11.95 6.79
C GLN A 160 11.63 -10.68 6.80
N ALA A 161 11.20 -9.62 7.51
CA ALA A 161 11.98 -8.40 7.69
C ALA A 161 13.26 -8.62 8.55
N LEU A 162 13.27 -9.63 9.43
CA LEU A 162 14.45 -10.06 10.19
C LEU A 162 15.44 -10.90 9.35
N GLY A 163 15.12 -11.19 8.09
CA GLY A 163 16.01 -11.84 7.13
C GLY A 163 15.84 -13.35 6.99
N TYR A 164 14.77 -13.93 7.55
CA TYR A 164 14.42 -15.34 7.32
C TYR A 164 13.87 -15.55 5.91
N SER A 165 14.25 -16.66 5.27
CA SER A 165 13.82 -16.94 3.91
C SER A 165 12.37 -17.44 3.86
N GLU A 166 11.67 -17.14 2.76
CA GLU A 166 10.29 -17.60 2.54
C GLU A 166 10.13 -19.12 2.67
N ARG A 167 11.18 -19.88 2.34
CA ARG A 167 11.20 -21.35 2.47
C ARG A 167 11.18 -21.82 3.92
N GLU A 168 11.85 -21.11 4.82
CA GLU A 168 11.88 -21.42 6.24
C GLU A 168 10.57 -21.05 6.91
N LEU A 169 10.05 -19.87 6.54
CA LEU A 169 8.78 -19.33 7.03
C LEU A 169 7.59 -20.23 6.65
N LYS A 170 7.48 -20.63 5.37
CA LYS A 170 6.38 -21.48 4.91
C LYS A 170 6.31 -22.85 5.59
N ARG A 171 7.44 -23.37 6.10
CA ARG A 171 7.49 -24.65 6.83
C ARG A 171 6.89 -24.55 8.23
N ILE A 172 7.14 -23.43 8.92
CA ILE A 172 6.65 -23.22 10.28
C ILE A 172 5.22 -22.67 10.28
N GLU A 173 4.82 -21.98 9.22
CA GLU A 173 3.49 -21.38 9.05
C GLU A 173 2.37 -22.40 9.23
N THR A 174 2.46 -23.57 8.59
CA THR A 174 1.45 -24.64 8.70
C THR A 174 1.29 -25.16 10.14
N THR A 175 2.36 -25.08 10.95
CA THR A 175 2.32 -25.48 12.36
C THR A 175 1.70 -24.37 13.23
N LEU A 176 1.98 -23.11 12.90
CA LEU A 176 1.49 -21.95 13.64
C LEU A 176 0.02 -21.63 13.34
N GLN A 177 -0.47 -21.92 12.13
CA GLN A 177 -1.88 -21.81 11.74
C GLN A 177 -2.83 -22.66 12.60
N GLN A 178 -2.33 -23.70 13.26
CA GLN A 178 -3.13 -24.58 14.13
C GLN A 178 -3.30 -24.02 15.55
N GLN A 179 -2.70 -22.88 15.87
CA GLN A 179 -2.76 -22.25 17.18
C GLN A 179 -3.33 -20.85 17.02
N GLU A 180 -4.22 -20.43 17.92
CA GLU A 180 -4.64 -19.03 18.01
C GLU A 180 -3.78 -18.32 19.06
N MET A 181 -2.94 -17.38 18.61
CA MET A 181 -1.99 -16.68 19.46
C MET A 181 -1.95 -15.19 19.13
N THR A 182 -1.33 -14.40 20.01
CA THR A 182 -1.01 -12.99 19.70
C THR A 182 0.22 -12.91 18.80
N THR A 183 0.39 -11.80 18.06
CA THR A 183 1.56 -11.58 17.18
C THR A 183 2.89 -11.83 17.88
N GLU A 184 3.04 -11.34 19.13
CA GLU A 184 4.24 -11.54 19.94
C GLU A 184 4.49 -13.02 20.27
N ALA A 185 3.43 -13.78 20.56
CA ALA A 185 3.51 -15.19 20.87
C ALA A 185 3.82 -16.03 19.62
N TYR A 186 3.28 -15.67 18.45
CA TYR A 186 3.68 -16.26 17.17
C TYR A 186 5.15 -16.02 16.86
N MET A 187 5.65 -14.79 17.01
CA MET A 187 7.08 -14.51 16.78
C MET A 187 7.98 -15.36 17.68
N LYS A 188 7.62 -15.50 18.96
CA LYS A 188 8.41 -16.28 19.92
C LYS A 188 8.44 -17.77 19.56
N GLU A 189 7.30 -18.36 19.21
CA GLU A 189 7.24 -19.78 18.84
C GLU A 189 7.87 -20.03 17.47
N ALA A 190 7.69 -19.12 16.50
CA ALA A 190 8.34 -19.17 15.20
C ALA A 190 9.87 -19.17 15.32
N LEU A 191 10.44 -18.24 16.10
CA LEU A 191 11.88 -18.19 16.38
C LEU A 191 12.36 -19.49 17.05
N ARG A 192 11.56 -20.05 17.97
CA ARG A 192 11.88 -21.34 18.60
C ARG A 192 11.93 -22.48 17.60
N LEU A 193 10.98 -22.54 16.67
CA LEU A 193 10.93 -23.57 15.62
C LEU A 193 12.08 -23.44 14.63
N LEU A 194 12.48 -22.20 14.29
CA LEU A 194 13.60 -21.92 13.38
C LEU A 194 14.95 -22.29 14.00
N VAL A 195 15.18 -21.97 15.28
CA VAL A 195 16.42 -22.31 16.00
C VAL A 195 16.56 -23.82 16.23
N LYS A 196 15.46 -24.54 16.44
CA LYS A 196 15.48 -26.00 16.68
C LYS A 196 15.82 -26.82 15.44
N GLN A 197 15.91 -26.19 14.27
CA GLN A 197 16.27 -26.81 12.99
C GLN A 197 17.66 -26.39 12.49
N SER A 198 18.39 -25.59 13.27
CA SER A 198 19.83 -25.29 13.07
C SER A 198 20.69 -26.37 13.72
#